data_AF-A0A060ZVD7-F1
#
_entry.id   AF-A0A060ZVD7-F1
#
_cell.length_a   1.000
_cell.length_b   1.000
_cell.length_c   1.000
_cell.angle_alpha   90.00
_cell.angle_beta   90.00
_cell.angle_gamma   90.00
#
_symmetry.space_group_name_H-M   'P 1'
#
loop_
_entity.id
_entity.type
_entity.pdbx_description
1 polymer ?
#
loop_
_entity_poly.entity_id
_entity_poly.type
_entity_poly.pdbx_seq_one_letter_code
_entity_poly.pdbx_strand_id
1 'polypeptide(L)'
;MVTFTPEIFSRALFTVAAGGGSFPPALQGVLMRQVRWTHREVLTPRGLSASAVSPRELDVLRLVAEGEGLAKIAVKLSYSERTIKNVLHSLMKRMNLHNRAHLVSFAIRTGLI
;
A
#
# COMPACT_ATOMS: atom_id res chain seq x y z
N MET A 1 -26.41 19.38 -13.56
CA MET A 1 -27.38 18.29 -13.82
C MET A 1 -26.63 17.15 -14.49
N VAL A 2 -26.68 15.94 -13.93
CA VAL A 2 -26.08 14.76 -14.59
C VAL A 2 -27.05 14.34 -15.68
N THR A 3 -26.68 14.51 -16.94
CA THR A 3 -27.54 14.16 -18.08
C THR A 3 -27.57 12.63 -18.21
N PHE A 4 -28.72 12.04 -17.91
CA PHE A 4 -28.93 10.60 -18.03
C PHE A 4 -29.24 10.27 -19.49
N THR A 5 -28.32 9.62 -20.19
CA THR A 5 -28.53 9.13 -21.56
C THR A 5 -28.53 7.60 -21.61
N PRO A 6 -29.24 6.99 -22.58
CA PRO A 6 -29.28 5.53 -22.75
C PRO A 6 -27.89 4.89 -22.89
N GLU A 7 -26.93 5.59 -23.49
CA GLU A 7 -25.56 5.11 -23.70
C GLU A 7 -24.76 5.07 -22.40
N ILE A 8 -24.94 6.09 -21.54
CA ILE A 8 -24.29 6.12 -20.22
C ILE A 8 -24.89 5.03 -19.32
N PHE A 9 -26.20 4.81 -19.40
CA PHE A 9 -26.87 3.76 -18.64
C PHE A 9 -26.43 2.36 -19.07
N SER A 10 -26.45 2.06 -20.37
CA SER A 10 -26.00 0.76 -20.89
C SER A 10 -24.53 0.50 -20.53
N ARG A 11 -23.65 1.49 -20.68
CA ARG A 11 -22.25 1.38 -20.27
C ARG A 11 -22.10 1.13 -18.77
N ALA A 12 -22.87 1.83 -17.94
CA ALA A 12 -22.86 1.62 -16.50
C ALA A 12 -23.32 0.20 -16.13
N LEU A 13 -24.36 -0.31 -16.79
CA LEU A 13 -24.88 -1.67 -16.58
C LEU A 13 -23.82 -2.72 -16.89
N PHE A 14 -23.16 -2.64 -18.06
CA PHE A 14 -22.08 -3.57 -18.42
C PHE A 14 -20.87 -3.45 -17.48
N THR A 15 -20.54 -2.24 -17.04
CA THR A 15 -19.43 -2.02 -16.08
C THR A 15 -19.72 -2.73 -14.75
N VAL A 16 -20.94 -2.62 -14.24
CA VAL A 16 -21.35 -3.27 -12.98
C VAL A 16 -21.44 -4.78 -13.15
N ALA A 17 -21.96 -5.26 -14.28
CA ALA A 17 -22.02 -6.69 -14.59
C ALA A 17 -20.63 -7.36 -14.65
N ALA A 18 -19.60 -6.62 -15.07
CA ALA A 18 -18.21 -7.06 -15.07
C ALA A 18 -17.51 -6.94 -13.68
N GLY A 19 -18.23 -6.52 -12.64
CA GLY A 19 -17.69 -6.31 -11.29
C GLY A 19 -16.99 -4.95 -11.09
N GLY A 20 -17.11 -4.03 -12.05
CA GLY A 20 -16.62 -2.66 -11.94
C GLY A 20 -17.59 -1.73 -11.21
N GLY A 21 -17.13 -0.52 -10.87
CA GLY A 21 -17.94 0.53 -10.24
C GLY A 21 -18.26 1.67 -11.20
N SER A 22 -19.53 2.10 -11.25
CA SER A 22 -19.96 3.28 -12.01
C SER A 22 -20.49 4.34 -11.05
N PHE A 23 -19.81 5.49 -10.96
CA PHE A 23 -20.16 6.56 -10.02
C PHE A 23 -20.16 7.94 -10.70
N PRO A 24 -21.10 8.83 -10.34
CA PRO A 24 -21.09 10.23 -10.78
C PRO A 24 -19.75 10.91 -10.46
N PRO A 25 -19.23 11.80 -11.33
CA PRO A 25 -17.97 12.52 -11.10
C PRO A 25 -17.88 13.22 -9.75
N ALA A 26 -19.00 13.78 -9.27
CA ALA A 26 -19.07 14.43 -7.96
C ALA A 26 -18.80 13.48 -6.77
N LEU A 27 -19.11 12.20 -6.92
CA LEU A 27 -18.90 11.18 -5.88
C LEU A 27 -17.54 10.50 -5.97
N GLN A 28 -16.88 10.55 -7.13
CA GLN A 28 -15.56 9.92 -7.34
C GLN A 28 -14.51 10.51 -6.39
N GLY A 29 -14.47 11.84 -6.24
CA GLY A 29 -13.53 12.51 -5.33
C GLY A 29 -13.77 12.15 -3.85
N VAL A 30 -15.03 12.01 -3.45
CA VAL A 30 -15.42 11.59 -2.09
C VAL A 30 -14.99 10.15 -1.84
N LEU A 31 -15.29 9.24 -2.78
CA LEU A 31 -14.89 7.83 -2.69
C LEU A 31 -13.37 7.70 -2.59
N MET A 32 -12.61 8.40 -3.44
CA MET A 32 -11.15 8.36 -3.43
C MET A 32 -10.57 8.85 -2.10
N ARG A 33 -11.15 9.87 -1.48
CA ARG A 33 -10.76 10.31 -0.13
C ARG A 33 -11.02 9.23 0.91
N GLN A 34 -12.19 8.58 0.85
CA GLN A 34 -12.55 7.54 1.81
C GLN A 34 -11.67 6.30 1.67
N VAL A 35 -11.40 5.85 0.44
CA VAL A 35 -10.48 4.72 0.18
C VAL A 35 -9.08 5.05 0.72
N ARG A 36 -8.59 6.27 0.49
CA ARG A 36 -7.28 6.71 0.98
C ARG A 36 -7.22 6.78 2.51
N TRP A 37 -8.29 7.25 3.14
CA TRP A 37 -8.41 7.27 4.59
C TRP A 37 -8.42 5.85 5.18
N THR A 38 -9.26 4.94 4.66
CA THR A 38 -9.30 3.54 5.10
C THR A 38 -7.94 2.88 4.93
N HIS A 39 -7.26 3.16 3.82
CA HIS A 39 -5.92 2.67 3.59
C HIS A 39 -4.91 3.20 4.62
N ARG A 40 -4.89 4.50 4.89
CA ARG A 40 -3.91 5.16 5.77
C ARG A 40 -4.17 4.92 7.27
N GLU A 41 -5.42 4.90 7.68
CA GLU A 41 -5.79 4.88 9.10
C GLU A 41 -6.19 3.49 9.59
N VAL A 42 -6.61 2.59 8.70
CA VAL A 42 -7.08 1.24 9.08
C VAL A 42 -6.17 0.14 8.55
N LEU A 43 -5.87 0.14 7.25
CA LEU A 43 -5.14 -0.96 6.62
C LEU A 43 -3.63 -0.88 6.87
N THR A 44 -2.99 0.27 6.62
CA THR A 44 -1.54 0.44 6.77
C THR A 44 -1.04 0.28 8.22
N PRO A 45 -1.72 0.76 9.28
CA PRO A 45 -1.25 0.51 10.66
C PRO A 45 -1.30 -0.97 11.03
N ARG A 46 -2.17 -1.74 10.36
CA ARG A 46 -2.31 -3.19 10.52
C ARG A 46 -1.46 -4.00 9.53
N GLY A 47 -0.71 -3.35 8.64
CA GLY A 47 0.10 -4.03 7.62
C GLY A 47 -0.72 -4.74 6.53
N LEU A 48 -1.98 -4.34 6.33
CA LEU A 48 -2.94 -4.96 5.38
C LEU A 48 -3.13 -4.12 4.11
N SER A 49 -2.16 -3.27 3.77
CA SER A 49 -2.18 -2.45 2.55
C SER A 49 -1.91 -3.30 1.30
N ALA A 50 -2.86 -3.28 0.35
CA ALA A 50 -2.78 -4.04 -0.90
C ALA A 50 -1.94 -3.37 -1.99
N SER A 51 -1.62 -2.08 -1.85
CA SER A 51 -0.89 -1.32 -2.87
C SER A 51 -0.03 -0.25 -2.20
N ALA A 52 1.25 -0.25 -2.59
CA ALA A 52 2.36 0.50 -2.01
C ALA A 52 2.82 0.02 -0.62
N VAL A 53 4.14 -0.18 -0.50
CA VAL A 53 4.85 -0.33 0.78
C VAL A 53 4.35 0.76 1.73
N SER A 54 3.86 0.39 2.92
CA SER A 54 3.33 1.38 3.87
C SER A 54 4.44 2.33 4.34
N PRO A 55 4.14 3.55 4.82
CA PRO A 55 5.16 4.48 5.32
C PRO A 55 6.07 3.85 6.38
N ARG A 56 5.50 3.07 7.30
CA ARG A 56 6.25 2.34 8.32
C ARG A 56 7.16 1.26 7.74
N GLU A 57 6.67 0.52 6.74
CA GLU A 57 7.49 -0.47 6.03
C GLU A 57 8.65 0.22 5.29
N LEU A 58 8.41 1.42 4.76
CA LEU A 58 9.41 2.24 4.08
C LEU A 58 10.47 2.76 5.06
N ASP A 59 10.07 3.22 6.25
CA ASP A 59 11.00 3.67 7.29
C ASP A 59 11.93 2.53 7.73
N VAL A 60 11.38 1.32 7.91
CA VAL A 60 12.18 0.12 8.18
C VAL A 60 13.14 -0.15 7.03
N LEU A 61 12.67 -0.08 5.78
CA LEU A 61 13.45 -0.38 4.59
C LEU A 61 14.62 0.60 4.38
N ARG A 62 14.38 1.91 4.63
CA ARG A 62 15.41 2.96 4.59
C ARG A 62 16.52 2.71 5.60
N LEU A 63 16.16 2.47 6.86
CA LEU A 63 17.15 2.22 7.90
C LEU A 63 17.94 0.93 7.66
N VAL A 64 17.30 -0.10 7.09
CA VAL A 64 18.02 -1.33 6.66
C VAL A 64 18.99 -1.02 5.51
N ALA A 65 18.61 -0.18 4.55
CA ALA A 65 19.48 0.22 3.45
C ALA A 65 20.66 1.10 3.91
N GLU A 66 20.47 1.88 4.98
CA GLU A 66 21.54 2.61 5.69
C GLU A 66 22.48 1.67 6.48
N GLY A 67 22.19 0.37 6.54
CA GLY A 67 23.01 -0.62 7.23
C GLY A 67 22.72 -0.75 8.74
N GLU A 68 21.62 -0.17 9.23
CA GLU A 68 21.29 -0.23 10.65
C GLU A 68 20.88 -1.65 11.09
N GLY A 69 21.35 -2.03 12.29
CA GLY A 69 20.98 -3.30 12.91
C GLY A 69 19.52 -3.32 13.38
N LEU A 70 18.87 -4.49 13.33
CA LEU A 70 17.44 -4.63 13.67
C LEU A 70 17.08 -4.11 15.07
N ALA A 71 17.96 -4.31 16.06
CA ALA A 71 17.80 -3.79 17.42
C ALA A 71 17.76 -2.26 17.45
N LYS A 72 18.66 -1.60 16.71
CA LYS A 72 18.74 -0.14 16.63
C LYS A 72 17.55 0.45 15.87
N ILE A 73 17.09 -0.23 14.81
CA ILE A 73 15.86 0.13 14.09
C ILE A 73 14.64 0.03 15.02
N ALA A 74 14.55 -1.06 15.78
CA ALA A 74 13.47 -1.29 16.72
C ALA A 74 13.38 -0.15 17.76
N VAL A 75 14.51 0.26 18.33
CA VAL A 75 14.58 1.42 19.23
C VAL A 75 14.18 2.72 18.53
N LYS A 76 14.78 3.03 17.36
CA LYS A 76 14.49 4.27 16.60
C LYS A 76 13.00 4.42 16.27
N LEU A 77 12.33 3.32 15.94
CA LEU A 77 10.91 3.32 15.55
C LEU A 77 9.96 2.96 16.70
N SER A 78 10.46 2.81 17.93
CA SER A 78 9.65 2.42 19.11
C SER A 78 8.84 1.13 18.90
N TYR A 79 9.50 0.11 18.35
CA TYR A 79 8.94 -1.23 18.12
C TYR A 79 9.82 -2.32 18.72
N SER A 80 9.30 -3.54 18.76
CA SER A 80 10.11 -4.72 19.09
C SER A 80 10.92 -5.19 17.87
N GLU A 81 12.07 -5.82 18.10
CA GLU A 81 12.84 -6.47 17.03
C GLU A 81 12.01 -7.51 16.26
N ARG A 82 11.13 -8.24 16.95
CA ARG A 82 10.20 -9.19 16.34
C ARG A 82 9.31 -8.48 15.32
N THR A 83 8.82 -7.29 15.64
CA THR A 83 7.99 -6.51 14.73
C THR A 83 8.77 -6.08 13.49
N ILE A 84 10.02 -5.65 13.63
CA ILE A 84 10.88 -5.30 12.49
C ILE A 84 11.13 -6.53 11.60
N LYS A 85 11.45 -7.69 12.21
CA LYS A 85 11.60 -8.97 11.49
C LYS A 85 10.34 -9.33 10.71
N ASN A 86 9.17 -9.18 11.32
CA ASN A 86 7.89 -9.47 10.68
C ASN A 86 7.59 -8.53 9.49
N VAL A 87 7.91 -7.24 9.61
CA VAL A 87 7.81 -6.27 8.51
C VAL A 87 8.66 -6.71 7.32
N LEU A 88 9.94 -6.99 7.53
CA LEU A 88 10.85 -7.43 6.46
C LEU A 88 10.40 -8.75 5.84
N HIS A 89 9.95 -9.70 6.66
CA HIS A 89 9.42 -10.97 6.18
C HIS A 89 8.15 -10.80 5.34
N SER A 90 7.23 -9.95 5.77
CA SER A 90 6.00 -9.63 5.02
C SER A 90 6.33 -8.99 3.67
N LEU A 91 7.24 -8.02 3.65
CA LEU A 91 7.71 -7.37 2.42
C LEU A 91 8.34 -8.38 1.45
N MET A 92 9.29 -9.20 1.94
CA MET A 92 9.92 -10.22 1.11
C MET A 92 8.89 -11.22 0.56
N LYS A 93 7.96 -11.69 1.38
CA LYS A 93 6.90 -12.62 0.95
C LYS A 93 5.97 -11.99 -0.09
N ARG A 94 5.52 -10.75 0.12
CA ARG A 94 4.63 -10.01 -0.80
C ARG A 94 5.30 -9.74 -2.16
N MET A 95 6.61 -9.51 -2.16
CA MET A 95 7.37 -9.16 -3.37
C MET A 95 8.15 -10.36 -3.96
N ASN A 96 7.95 -11.57 -3.43
CA ASN A 96 8.65 -12.79 -3.83
C ASN A 96 10.20 -12.67 -3.80
N LEU A 97 10.72 -12.02 -2.75
CA LEU A 97 12.14 -11.76 -2.54
C LEU A 97 12.71 -12.76 -1.53
N HIS A 98 13.96 -13.14 -1.77
CA HIS A 98 14.54 -14.32 -1.11
C HIS A 98 15.35 -13.97 0.14
N ASN A 99 15.86 -12.74 0.23
CA ASN A 99 16.64 -12.27 1.36
C ASN A 99 16.61 -10.74 1.47
N ARG A 100 17.18 -10.21 2.56
CA ARG A 100 17.18 -8.77 2.85
C ARG A 100 17.96 -7.95 1.82
N ALA A 101 19.08 -8.48 1.32
CA ALA A 101 19.87 -7.81 0.28
C ALA A 101 19.07 -7.67 -1.02
N HIS A 102 18.33 -8.72 -1.40
CA HIS A 102 17.41 -8.70 -2.53
C HIS A 102 16.28 -7.68 -2.31
N LEU A 103 15.73 -7.59 -1.09
CA LEU A 103 14.74 -6.57 -0.71
C LEU A 103 15.28 -5.14 -0.88
N VAL A 104 16.47 -4.85 -0.38
CA VAL A 104 17.10 -3.52 -0.52
C VAL A 104 17.41 -3.20 -1.99
N SER A 105 17.99 -4.15 -2.73
CA SER A 105 18.28 -3.98 -4.16
C SER A 105 17.02 -3.71 -4.99
N PHE A 106 15.94 -4.44 -4.71
CA PHE A 106 14.64 -4.21 -5.33
C PHE A 106 14.12 -2.80 -5.03
N ALA A 107 14.21 -2.37 -3.77
CA ALA A 107 13.72 -1.06 -3.34
C ALA A 107 14.44 0.09 -4.04
N ILE A 108 15.77 0.00 -4.17
CA ILE A 108 16.58 0.99 -4.91
C ILE A 108 16.22 0.97 -6.40
N ARG A 109 16.18 -0.21 -7.02
CA ARG A 109 15.88 -0.36 -8.46
C ARG A 109 14.50 0.16 -8.86
N THR A 110 13.54 0.12 -7.94
CA THR A 110 12.16 0.56 -8.18
C THR A 110 11.90 1.99 -7.71
N GLY A 111 12.90 2.66 -7.13
CA GLY A 111 12.76 4.02 -6.61
C GLY A 111 11.85 4.11 -5.38
N LEU A 112 11.70 3.02 -4.63
CA LEU A 112 11.03 3.04 -3.32
C LEU A 112 11.88 3.81 -2.30
N ILE A 113 13.20 3.64 -2.36
CA ILE A 113 14.19 4.33 -1.54
C ILE A 113 15.36 4.81 -2.39
#